data_AF-A0A2V2UUA5-F1
#
_entry.id   AF-A0A2V2UUA5-F1
#
_cell.length_a   1.000
_cell.length_b   1.000
_cell.length_c   1.000
_cell.angle_alpha   90.00
_cell.angle_beta   90.00
_cell.angle_gamma   90.00
#
_symmetry.space_group_name_H-M   'P 1'
#
loop_
_entity.id
_entity.type
_entity.pdbx_description
1 polymer ?
#
loop_
_entity_poly.entity_id
_entity_poly.type
_entity_poly.pdbx_seq_one_letter_code
_entity_poly.pdbx_strand_id
1 'polypeptide(L)'
;MEEEGMKRINAIESNREEARKWQLSVFCERPKHEAEKMAKELERRGGTTLDELERTLEAKKRESIALQADRESRIWECEHTLEKIRTRKETEESASERLRQAMQQLEQGLSLRQSAIETREQQLKMVQLDRARGREAVMRERHSIEAVRRTVREERRRQRRQWIHQIKEMNKKVLEPVRPLAEERKKKREQAKANEDAAERALVADIKTIEEYLPKLISLEDIPVNPEETDIIRRQFDEVFAQEKQTYLARLEEEKSRKEKLERGLEVYIDSVCLMTTWERKMKTCMMPRQRNTTSVLLWIRC
;
A
#
# COMPACT_ATOMS: atom_id res chain seq x y z
N MET A 1 92.69 -104.31 7.17
CA MET A 1 92.41 -104.70 5.77
C MET A 1 91.04 -104.23 5.27
N GLU A 2 90.10 -103.82 6.12
CA GLU A 2 88.77 -103.34 5.67
C GLU A 2 88.78 -101.86 5.20
N GLU A 3 89.67 -100.99 5.72
CA GLU A 3 89.69 -99.56 5.35
C GLU A 3 90.18 -99.25 3.93
N GLU A 4 91.12 -100.01 3.36
CA GLU A 4 91.64 -99.76 2.01
C GLU A 4 90.67 -100.21 0.90
N GLY A 5 89.86 -101.24 1.17
CA GLY A 5 88.80 -101.71 0.26
C GLY A 5 87.65 -100.70 0.17
N MET A 6 87.23 -100.13 1.31
CA MET A 6 86.16 -99.13 1.37
C MET A 6 86.53 -97.83 0.63
N LYS A 7 87.81 -97.41 0.69
CA LYS A 7 88.30 -96.24 -0.05
C LYS A 7 88.20 -96.40 -1.57
N ARG A 8 88.44 -97.61 -2.10
CA ARG A 8 88.37 -97.88 -3.56
C ARG A 8 86.94 -98.00 -4.05
N ILE A 9 86.05 -98.63 -3.27
CA ILE A 9 84.62 -98.71 -3.60
C ILE A 9 83.99 -97.32 -3.59
N ASN A 10 84.27 -96.50 -2.56
CA ASN A 10 83.81 -95.11 -2.51
C ASN A 10 84.32 -94.28 -3.69
N ALA A 11 85.56 -94.48 -4.15
CA ALA A 11 86.09 -93.77 -5.31
C ALA A 11 85.39 -94.16 -6.63
N ILE A 12 85.03 -95.43 -6.81
CA ILE A 12 84.30 -95.91 -7.99
C ILE A 12 82.84 -95.43 -7.96
N GLU A 13 82.17 -95.49 -6.81
CA GLU A 13 80.82 -94.98 -6.63
C GLU A 13 80.75 -93.46 -6.81
N SER A 14 81.71 -92.71 -6.24
CA SER A 14 81.85 -91.27 -6.45
C SER A 14 82.02 -90.93 -7.93
N ASN A 15 82.92 -91.62 -8.65
CA ASN A 15 83.10 -91.40 -10.09
C ASN A 15 81.85 -91.75 -10.91
N ARG A 16 81.11 -92.80 -10.54
CA ARG A 16 79.85 -93.17 -11.21
C ARG A 16 78.75 -92.15 -10.94
N GLU A 17 78.66 -91.64 -9.72
CA GLU A 17 77.73 -90.57 -9.38
C GLU A 17 78.10 -89.26 -10.05
N GLU A 18 79.38 -88.91 -10.13
CA GLU A 18 79.88 -87.74 -10.85
C GLU A 18 79.57 -87.82 -12.35
N ALA A 19 79.78 -88.99 -12.97
CA ALA A 19 79.40 -89.20 -14.38
C ALA A 19 77.89 -89.08 -14.62
N ARG A 20 77.06 -89.60 -13.70
CA ARG A 20 75.59 -89.45 -13.78
C ARG A 20 75.17 -87.99 -13.57
N LYS A 21 75.76 -87.29 -12.58
CA LYS A 21 75.53 -85.86 -12.33
C LYS A 21 75.91 -85.04 -13.56
N TRP A 22 77.03 -85.36 -14.21
CA TRP A 22 77.46 -84.69 -15.43
C TRP A 22 76.51 -84.94 -16.60
N GLN A 23 76.08 -86.19 -16.83
CA GLN A 23 75.12 -86.51 -17.89
C GLN A 23 73.75 -85.85 -17.67
N LEU A 24 73.24 -85.84 -16.42
CA LEU A 24 72.00 -85.14 -16.05
C LEU A 24 72.13 -83.63 -16.24
N SER A 25 73.28 -83.05 -15.86
CA SER A 25 73.55 -81.64 -16.11
C SER A 25 73.52 -81.33 -17.62
N VAL A 26 74.20 -82.11 -18.46
CA VAL A 26 74.18 -81.91 -19.91
C VAL A 26 72.79 -82.08 -20.50
N PHE A 27 72.01 -83.07 -20.04
CA PHE A 27 70.64 -83.29 -20.51
C PHE A 27 69.70 -82.15 -20.11
N CYS A 28 69.84 -81.57 -18.91
CA CYS A 28 69.06 -80.43 -18.46
C CYS A 28 69.49 -79.10 -19.10
N GLU A 29 70.78 -78.94 -19.43
CA GLU A 29 71.31 -77.70 -20.00
C GLU A 29 71.09 -77.58 -21.51
N ARG A 30 71.08 -78.68 -22.28
CA ARG A 30 70.86 -78.63 -23.74
C ARG A 30 69.52 -77.97 -24.13
N PRO A 31 68.36 -78.36 -23.58
CA PRO A 31 67.08 -77.74 -23.91
C PRO A 31 67.01 -76.27 -23.48
N LYS A 32 67.61 -75.90 -22.34
CA LYS A 32 67.70 -74.50 -21.90
C LYS A 32 68.48 -73.67 -22.89
N HIS A 33 69.63 -74.17 -23.33
CA HIS A 33 70.47 -73.48 -24.30
C HIS A 33 69.79 -73.33 -25.66
N GLU A 34 69.09 -74.37 -26.13
CA GLU A 34 68.28 -74.32 -27.35
C GLU A 34 67.12 -73.33 -27.24
N ALA A 35 66.42 -73.29 -26.11
CA ALA A 35 65.35 -72.33 -25.84
C ALA A 35 65.87 -70.88 -25.79
N GLU A 36 67.00 -70.63 -25.12
CA GLU A 36 67.65 -69.31 -25.11
C GLU A 36 68.10 -68.88 -26.51
N LYS A 37 68.61 -69.82 -27.32
CA LYS A 37 69.00 -69.54 -28.70
C LYS A 37 67.79 -69.16 -29.56
N MET A 38 66.68 -69.90 -29.43
CA MET A 38 65.43 -69.56 -30.11
C MET A 38 64.88 -68.21 -29.66
N ALA A 39 64.92 -67.90 -28.35
CA ALA A 39 64.50 -66.60 -27.82
C ALA A 39 65.32 -65.45 -28.44
N LYS A 40 66.65 -65.57 -28.43
CA LYS A 40 67.55 -64.56 -29.04
C LYS A 40 67.36 -64.42 -30.54
N GLU A 41 67.04 -65.50 -31.26
CA GLU A 41 66.75 -65.43 -32.70
C GLU A 41 65.40 -64.76 -32.98
N LEU A 42 64.38 -65.00 -32.15
CA LEU A 42 63.09 -64.30 -32.23
C LEU A 42 63.24 -62.81 -31.95
N GLU A 43 64.01 -62.42 -30.93
CA GLU A 43 64.33 -61.01 -30.66
C GLU A 43 65.07 -60.35 -31.83
N ARG A 44 66.04 -61.07 -32.42
CA ARG A 44 66.78 -60.57 -33.58
C ARG A 44 65.90 -60.39 -34.83
N ARG A 45 64.97 -61.31 -35.08
CA ARG A 45 64.02 -61.21 -36.21
C ARG A 45 62.93 -60.16 -35.96
N GLY A 46 62.47 -60.01 -34.72
CA GLY A 46 61.44 -59.07 -34.31
C GLY A 46 61.94 -57.64 -34.09
N GLY A 47 63.25 -57.44 -33.90
CA GLY A 47 63.87 -56.13 -33.71
C GLY A 47 63.60 -55.48 -32.35
N THR A 48 62.95 -56.19 -31.41
CA THR A 48 62.64 -55.75 -30.05
C THR A 48 62.84 -56.90 -29.08
N THR A 49 63.45 -56.62 -27.94
CA THR A 49 63.68 -57.62 -26.87
C THR A 49 62.41 -57.83 -26.04
N LEU A 50 62.29 -58.99 -25.38
CA LEU A 50 61.15 -59.28 -24.50
C LEU A 50 61.05 -58.26 -23.36
N ASP A 51 62.19 -57.88 -22.78
CA ASP A 51 62.30 -56.87 -21.72
C ASP A 51 61.77 -55.49 -22.18
N GLU A 52 62.03 -55.10 -23.43
CA GLU A 52 61.52 -53.85 -24.00
C GLU A 52 60.00 -53.89 -24.17
N LEU A 53 59.45 -55.04 -24.60
CA LEU A 53 58.01 -55.24 -24.70
C LEU A 53 57.32 -55.20 -23.32
N GLU A 54 57.92 -55.79 -22.29
CA GLU A 54 57.40 -55.71 -20.92
C GLU A 54 57.45 -54.27 -20.37
N ARG A 55 58.56 -53.55 -20.57
CA ARG A 55 58.67 -52.15 -20.14
C ARG A 55 57.67 -51.24 -20.86
N THR A 56 57.47 -51.43 -22.16
CA THR A 56 56.50 -50.66 -22.94
C THR A 56 55.06 -50.99 -22.53
N LEU A 57 54.75 -52.26 -22.27
CA LEU A 57 53.45 -52.67 -21.74
C LEU A 57 53.18 -52.03 -20.37
N GLU A 58 54.13 -52.06 -19.45
CA GLU A 58 53.98 -51.42 -18.13
C GLU A 58 53.86 -49.89 -18.24
N ALA A 59 54.60 -49.25 -19.15
CA ALA A 59 54.42 -47.83 -19.43
C ALA A 59 53.00 -47.53 -19.95
N LYS A 60 52.48 -48.34 -20.88
CA LYS A 60 51.12 -48.17 -21.41
C LYS A 60 50.03 -48.44 -20.38
N LYS A 61 50.22 -49.40 -19.46
CA LYS A 61 49.30 -49.61 -18.34
C LYS A 61 49.24 -48.38 -17.44
N ARG A 62 50.39 -47.79 -17.07
CA ARG A 62 50.44 -46.56 -16.27
C ARG A 62 49.79 -45.39 -16.99
N GLU A 63 50.07 -45.22 -18.28
CA GLU A 63 49.44 -44.19 -19.12
C GLU A 63 47.91 -44.38 -19.16
N SER A 64 47.43 -45.61 -19.33
CA SER A 64 46.00 -45.92 -19.33
C SER A 64 45.35 -45.61 -17.99
N ILE A 65 46.00 -45.93 -16.86
CA ILE A 65 45.49 -45.61 -15.52
C ILE A 65 45.43 -44.09 -15.31
N ALA A 66 46.46 -43.36 -15.74
CA ALA A 66 46.49 -41.90 -15.64
C ALA A 66 45.38 -41.25 -16.49
N LEU A 67 45.17 -41.73 -17.72
CA LEU A 67 44.09 -41.26 -18.59
C LEU A 67 42.71 -41.60 -18.03
N GLN A 68 42.56 -42.77 -17.39
CA GLN A 68 41.32 -43.15 -16.74
C GLN A 68 41.02 -42.24 -15.55
N ALA A 69 42.00 -41.96 -14.71
CA ALA A 69 41.85 -41.04 -13.58
C ALA A 69 41.53 -39.60 -14.02
N ASP A 70 42.18 -39.09 -15.08
CA ASP A 70 41.87 -37.77 -15.66
C ASP A 70 40.43 -37.73 -16.22
N ARG A 71 39.99 -38.78 -16.90
CA ARG A 71 38.59 -38.89 -17.39
C ARG A 71 37.59 -38.90 -16.23
N GLU A 72 37.83 -39.71 -15.21
CA GLU A 72 36.97 -39.78 -14.02
C GLU A 72 36.92 -38.44 -13.28
N SER A 73 38.05 -37.76 -13.14
CA SER A 73 38.10 -36.41 -12.55
C SER A 73 37.26 -35.41 -13.34
N ARG A 74 37.36 -35.40 -14.66
CA ARG A 74 36.57 -34.50 -15.52
C ARG A 74 35.08 -34.84 -15.50
N ILE A 75 34.73 -36.13 -15.50
CA ILE A 75 33.33 -36.57 -15.37
C ILE A 75 32.77 -36.05 -14.04
N TRP A 76 33.51 -36.24 -12.94
CA TRP A 76 33.11 -35.78 -11.62
C TRP A 76 32.91 -34.25 -11.56
N GLU A 77 33.83 -33.48 -12.15
CA GLU A 77 33.70 -32.01 -12.23
C GLU A 77 32.48 -31.57 -13.05
N CYS A 78 32.24 -32.22 -14.19
CA CYS A 78 31.06 -31.98 -15.03
C CYS A 78 29.77 -32.30 -14.26
N GLU A 79 29.69 -33.44 -13.58
CA GLU A 79 28.52 -33.83 -12.80
C GLU A 79 28.25 -32.83 -11.66
N HIS A 80 29.30 -32.45 -10.94
CA HIS A 80 29.18 -31.49 -9.84
C HIS A 80 28.77 -30.09 -10.31
N THR A 81 29.28 -29.63 -11.46
CA THR A 81 28.86 -28.35 -12.05
C THR A 81 27.42 -28.40 -12.55
N LEU A 82 26.99 -29.51 -13.17
CA LEU A 82 25.60 -29.72 -13.56
C LEU A 82 24.66 -29.69 -12.35
N GLU A 83 25.05 -30.30 -11.23
CA GLU A 83 24.23 -30.30 -10.02
C GLU A 83 24.10 -28.90 -9.39
N LYS A 84 25.18 -28.11 -9.42
CA LYS A 84 25.12 -26.69 -9.05
C LYS A 84 24.20 -25.88 -9.96
N ILE A 85 24.17 -26.18 -11.25
CA ILE A 85 23.28 -25.49 -12.20
C ILE A 85 21.82 -25.89 -11.95
N ARG A 86 21.53 -27.18 -11.70
CA ARG A 86 20.19 -27.67 -11.38
C ARG A 86 19.61 -27.00 -10.14
N THR A 87 20.36 -27.02 -9.04
CA THR A 87 19.92 -26.39 -7.78
C THR A 87 19.71 -24.89 -7.94
N ARG A 88 20.59 -24.17 -8.65
CA ARG A 88 20.40 -22.74 -8.98
C ARG A 88 19.12 -22.52 -9.79
N LYS A 89 18.93 -23.29 -10.85
CA LYS A 89 17.74 -23.21 -11.70
C LYS A 89 16.45 -23.39 -10.90
N GLU A 90 16.38 -24.39 -10.02
CA GLU A 90 15.21 -24.61 -9.15
C GLU A 90 14.95 -23.41 -8.22
N THR A 91 16.01 -22.84 -7.63
CA THR A 91 15.87 -21.65 -6.77
C THR A 91 15.41 -20.41 -7.56
N GLU A 92 15.89 -20.23 -8.78
CA GLU A 92 15.50 -19.13 -9.67
C GLU A 92 14.05 -19.29 -10.16
N GLU A 93 13.65 -20.50 -10.56
CA GLU A 93 12.27 -20.81 -10.95
C GLU A 93 11.29 -20.57 -9.80
N SER A 94 11.62 -21.03 -8.59
CA SER A 94 10.79 -20.77 -7.41
C SER A 94 10.75 -19.28 -7.02
N ALA A 95 11.83 -18.52 -7.24
CA ALA A 95 11.82 -17.08 -7.05
C ALA A 95 10.94 -16.38 -8.11
N SER A 96 11.02 -16.81 -9.37
CA SER A 96 10.19 -16.28 -10.45
C SER A 96 8.71 -16.55 -10.23
N GLU A 97 8.34 -17.73 -9.72
CA GLU A 97 6.94 -18.05 -9.39
C GLU A 97 6.39 -17.14 -8.30
N ARG A 98 7.17 -16.92 -7.23
CA ARG A 98 6.81 -15.99 -6.15
C ARG A 98 6.61 -14.57 -6.67
N LEU A 99 7.47 -14.11 -7.59
CA LEU A 99 7.32 -12.80 -8.22
C LEU A 99 6.05 -12.72 -9.07
N ARG A 100 5.73 -13.76 -9.84
CA ARG A 100 4.51 -13.80 -10.66
C ARG A 100 3.24 -13.73 -9.80
N GLN A 101 3.22 -14.46 -8.68
CA GLN A 101 2.12 -14.40 -7.71
C GLN A 101 2.01 -13.00 -7.09
N ALA A 102 3.12 -12.37 -6.71
CA ALA A 102 3.12 -11.02 -6.17
C ALA A 102 2.61 -10.00 -7.21
N MET A 103 3.00 -10.13 -8.48
CA MET A 103 2.48 -9.26 -9.55
C MET A 103 0.96 -9.40 -9.70
N GLN A 104 0.44 -10.63 -9.71
CA GLN A 104 -1.01 -10.87 -9.80
C GLN A 104 -1.77 -10.25 -8.63
N GLN A 105 -1.24 -10.35 -7.40
CA GLN A 105 -1.85 -9.71 -6.24
C GLN A 105 -1.86 -8.18 -6.34
N LEU A 106 -0.78 -7.59 -6.86
CA LEU A 106 -0.71 -6.15 -7.08
C LEU A 106 -1.66 -5.69 -8.18
N GLU A 107 -1.79 -6.45 -9.26
CA GLU A 107 -2.75 -6.17 -10.35
C GLU A 107 -4.20 -6.20 -9.85
N GLN A 108 -4.55 -7.20 -9.04
CA GLN A 108 -5.87 -7.27 -8.39
C GLN A 108 -6.08 -6.09 -7.41
N GLY A 109 -5.06 -5.75 -6.63
CA GLY A 109 -5.09 -4.58 -5.75
C GLY A 109 -5.28 -3.27 -6.51
N LEU A 110 -4.65 -3.15 -7.68
CA LEU A 110 -4.76 -2.00 -8.57
C LEU A 110 -6.16 -1.90 -9.17
N SER A 111 -6.75 -3.01 -9.66
CA SER A 111 -8.11 -3.00 -10.20
C SER A 111 -9.16 -2.62 -9.15
N LEU A 112 -9.00 -3.10 -7.91
CA LEU A 112 -9.87 -2.72 -6.80
C LEU A 112 -9.75 -1.24 -6.43
N ARG A 113 -8.54 -0.68 -6.46
CA ARG A 113 -8.33 0.75 -6.20
C ARG A 113 -8.91 1.61 -7.31
N GLN A 114 -8.77 1.20 -8.57
CA GLN A 114 -9.36 1.91 -9.70
C GLN A 114 -10.88 1.97 -9.61
N SER A 115 -11.55 0.84 -9.35
CA SER A 115 -13.02 0.83 -9.19
C SER A 115 -13.50 1.65 -7.97
N ALA A 116 -12.73 1.65 -6.88
CA ALA A 116 -13.02 2.48 -5.72
C ALA A 116 -12.87 3.99 -6.03
N ILE A 117 -11.88 4.37 -6.84
CA ILE A 117 -11.69 5.75 -7.31
C ILE A 117 -12.86 6.16 -8.19
N GLU A 118 -13.22 5.36 -9.20
CA GLU A 118 -14.35 5.64 -10.09
C GLU A 118 -15.66 5.84 -9.33
N THR A 119 -15.93 4.99 -8.33
CA THR A 119 -17.12 5.12 -7.47
C THR A 119 -17.11 6.43 -6.69
N ARG A 120 -15.96 6.82 -6.14
CA ARG A 120 -15.83 8.10 -5.42
C ARG A 120 -15.97 9.30 -6.36
N GLU A 121 -15.46 9.22 -7.57
CA GLU A 121 -15.62 10.27 -8.57
C GLU A 121 -17.10 10.47 -8.95
N GLN A 122 -17.86 9.37 -9.09
CA GLN A 122 -19.30 9.44 -9.32
C GLN A 122 -20.04 10.08 -8.14
N GLN A 123 -19.70 9.69 -6.90
CA GLN A 123 -20.27 10.31 -5.69
C GLN A 123 -19.94 11.81 -5.61
N LEU A 124 -18.70 12.19 -5.93
CA LEU A 124 -18.27 13.58 -5.93
C LEU A 124 -19.07 14.40 -6.96
N LYS A 125 -19.29 13.87 -8.17
CA LYS A 125 -20.11 14.52 -9.21
C LYS A 125 -21.54 14.77 -8.70
N MET A 126 -22.15 13.79 -8.01
CA MET A 126 -23.49 13.96 -7.42
C MET A 126 -23.52 15.07 -6.36
N VAL A 127 -22.55 15.07 -5.44
CA VAL A 127 -22.45 16.12 -4.41
C VAL A 127 -22.24 17.51 -5.02
N GLN A 128 -21.45 17.62 -6.10
CA GLN A 128 -21.25 18.88 -6.80
C GLN A 128 -22.54 19.41 -7.44
N LEU A 129 -23.34 18.52 -8.04
CA LEU A 129 -24.64 18.87 -8.61
C LEU A 129 -25.61 19.34 -7.52
N ASP A 130 -25.70 18.63 -6.40
CA ASP A 130 -26.57 19.02 -5.28
C ASP A 130 -26.12 20.35 -4.67
N ARG A 131 -24.82 20.59 -4.56
CA ARG A 131 -24.28 21.87 -4.10
C ARG A 131 -24.62 23.00 -5.07
N ALA A 132 -24.58 22.76 -6.38
CA ALA A 132 -24.98 23.75 -7.39
C ALA A 132 -26.48 24.06 -7.30
N ARG A 133 -27.32 23.02 -7.23
CA ARG A 133 -28.78 23.16 -7.05
C ARG A 133 -29.13 23.92 -5.78
N GLY A 134 -28.43 23.64 -4.67
CA GLY A 134 -28.61 24.35 -3.40
C GLY A 134 -28.27 25.84 -3.53
N ARG A 135 -27.16 26.19 -4.19
CA ARG A 135 -26.81 27.60 -4.46
C ARG A 135 -27.88 28.29 -5.31
N GLU A 136 -28.36 27.65 -6.36
CA GLU A 136 -29.41 28.20 -7.23
C GLU A 136 -30.74 28.40 -6.47
N ALA A 137 -31.11 27.48 -5.58
CA ALA A 137 -32.29 27.61 -4.74
C ALA A 137 -32.18 28.83 -3.81
N VAL A 138 -31.05 28.97 -3.10
CA VAL A 138 -30.79 30.12 -2.22
C VAL A 138 -30.82 31.43 -3.00
N MET A 139 -30.22 31.47 -4.19
CA MET A 139 -30.25 32.67 -5.02
C MET A 139 -31.67 33.02 -5.45
N ARG A 140 -32.48 32.05 -5.89
CA ARG A 140 -33.88 32.29 -6.26
C ARG A 140 -34.71 32.80 -5.09
N GLU A 141 -34.55 32.21 -3.90
CA GLU A 141 -35.23 32.68 -2.69
C GLU A 141 -34.84 34.09 -2.31
N ARG A 142 -33.54 34.44 -2.36
CA ARG A 142 -33.07 35.80 -2.09
C ARG A 142 -33.73 36.82 -3.03
N HIS A 143 -33.78 36.54 -4.33
CA HIS A 143 -34.46 37.41 -5.29
C HIS A 143 -35.95 37.53 -5.01
N SER A 144 -36.62 36.42 -4.65
CA SER A 144 -38.03 36.41 -4.28
C SER A 144 -38.30 37.28 -3.03
N ILE A 145 -37.52 37.08 -1.97
CA ILE A 145 -37.59 37.88 -0.74
C ILE A 145 -37.32 39.35 -1.03
N GLU A 146 -36.33 39.65 -1.86
CA GLU A 146 -36.03 41.03 -2.24
C GLU A 146 -37.17 41.69 -3.01
N ALA A 147 -37.80 40.96 -3.94
CA ALA A 147 -38.98 41.43 -4.65
C ALA A 147 -40.14 41.73 -3.69
N VAL A 148 -40.43 40.84 -2.74
CA VAL A 148 -41.44 41.07 -1.70
C VAL A 148 -41.08 42.27 -0.81
N ARG A 149 -39.81 42.42 -0.43
CA ARG A 149 -39.38 43.60 0.35
C ARG A 149 -39.55 44.89 -0.43
N ARG A 150 -39.32 44.90 -1.74
CA ARG A 150 -39.55 46.07 -2.60
C ARG A 150 -41.03 46.43 -2.63
N THR A 151 -41.93 45.47 -2.85
CA THR A 151 -43.38 45.75 -2.87
C THR A 151 -43.89 46.28 -1.53
N VAL A 152 -43.44 45.71 -0.41
CA VAL A 152 -43.80 46.21 0.94
C VAL A 152 -43.32 47.64 1.16
N ARG A 153 -42.07 47.96 0.78
CA ARG A 153 -41.54 49.33 0.90
C ARG A 153 -42.32 50.32 0.03
N GLU A 154 -42.67 49.94 -1.19
CA GLU A 154 -43.47 50.77 -2.09
C GLU A 154 -44.87 51.04 -1.54
N GLU A 155 -45.52 50.03 -0.99
CA GLU A 155 -46.86 50.16 -0.39
C GLU A 155 -46.83 51.10 0.82
N ARG A 156 -45.83 50.97 1.71
CA ARG A 156 -45.65 51.91 2.82
C ARG A 156 -45.39 53.34 2.33
N ARG A 157 -44.55 53.52 1.29
CA ARG A 157 -44.35 54.84 0.67
C ARG A 157 -45.65 55.42 0.11
N ARG A 158 -46.54 54.59 -0.45
CA ARG A 158 -47.87 55.01 -0.91
C ARG A 158 -48.75 55.45 0.25
N GLN A 159 -48.82 54.68 1.32
CA GLN A 159 -49.59 55.02 2.52
C GLN A 159 -49.10 56.33 3.15
N ARG A 160 -47.78 56.53 3.27
CA ARG A 160 -47.22 57.78 3.79
C ARG A 160 -47.56 58.98 2.90
N ARG A 161 -47.54 58.82 1.56
CA ARG A 161 -48.01 59.87 0.64
C ARG A 161 -49.48 60.22 0.87
N GLN A 162 -50.34 59.23 1.08
CA GLN A 162 -51.76 59.47 1.39
C GLN A 162 -51.94 60.22 2.71
N TRP A 163 -51.23 59.81 3.77
CA TRP A 163 -51.27 60.49 5.07
C TRP A 163 -50.79 61.93 4.97
N ILE A 164 -49.68 62.18 4.27
CA ILE A 164 -49.15 63.53 4.03
C ILE A 164 -50.19 64.39 3.30
N HIS A 165 -50.87 63.83 2.30
CA HIS A 165 -51.92 64.54 1.59
C HIS A 165 -53.09 64.91 2.52
N GLN A 166 -53.54 63.97 3.35
CA GLN A 166 -54.60 64.22 4.35
C GLN A 166 -54.20 65.31 5.35
N ILE A 167 -52.96 65.29 5.86
CA ILE A 167 -52.43 66.32 6.78
C ILE A 167 -52.41 67.69 6.10
N LYS A 168 -51.97 67.77 4.84
CA LYS A 168 -51.98 69.04 4.08
C LYS A 168 -53.39 69.58 3.87
N GLU A 169 -54.35 68.72 3.54
CA GLU A 169 -55.76 69.11 3.43
C GLU A 169 -56.33 69.61 4.76
N MET A 170 -56.00 68.94 5.87
CA MET A 170 -56.38 69.41 7.21
C MET A 170 -55.76 70.77 7.55
N ASN A 171 -54.45 70.93 7.32
CA ASN A 171 -53.74 72.20 7.54
C ASN A 171 -54.37 73.34 6.73
N LYS A 172 -54.75 73.08 5.47
CA LYS A 172 -55.44 74.04 4.62
C LYS A 172 -56.81 74.43 5.18
N LYS A 173 -57.62 73.47 5.62
CA LYS A 173 -58.93 73.73 6.25
C LYS A 173 -58.81 74.54 7.54
N VAL A 174 -57.73 74.35 8.30
CA VAL A 174 -57.44 75.15 9.50
C VAL A 174 -57.03 76.59 9.13
N LEU A 175 -56.26 76.78 8.05
CA LEU A 175 -55.82 78.10 7.59
C LEU A 175 -56.90 78.90 6.85
N GLU A 176 -57.84 78.24 6.17
CA GLU A 176 -58.93 78.86 5.42
C GLU A 176 -59.77 79.87 6.22
N PRO A 177 -60.21 79.61 7.46
CA PRO A 177 -60.92 80.61 8.28
C PRO A 177 -60.00 81.66 8.91
N VAL A 178 -58.72 81.36 9.12
CA VAL A 178 -57.76 82.28 9.77
C VAL A 178 -57.36 83.43 8.84
N ARG A 179 -57.17 83.17 7.54
CA ARG A 179 -56.76 84.22 6.57
C ARG A 179 -57.80 85.34 6.39
N PRO A 180 -59.11 85.06 6.17
CA PRO A 180 -60.14 86.08 6.06
C PRO A 180 -60.32 86.87 7.35
N LEU A 181 -60.24 86.23 8.53
CA LEU A 181 -60.32 86.95 9.82
C LEU A 181 -59.19 87.98 9.97
N ALA A 182 -57.97 87.63 9.57
CA ALA A 182 -56.84 88.55 9.57
C ALA A 182 -57.00 89.69 8.54
N GLU A 183 -57.59 89.42 7.36
CA GLU A 183 -57.85 90.44 6.33
C GLU A 183 -59.03 91.35 6.67
N GLU A 184 -60.10 90.81 7.27
CA GLU A 184 -61.27 91.57 7.70
C GLU A 184 -60.92 92.54 8.84
N ARG A 185 -60.09 92.10 9.81
CA ARG A 185 -59.57 92.99 10.87
C ARG A 185 -58.75 94.14 10.28
N LYS A 186 -57.89 93.86 9.29
CA LYS A 186 -57.14 94.90 8.55
C LYS A 186 -58.05 95.89 7.82
N LYS A 187 -59.15 95.43 7.21
CA LYS A 187 -60.11 96.29 6.50
C LYS A 187 -60.98 97.14 7.43
N LYS A 188 -61.39 96.59 8.59
CA LYS A 188 -62.24 97.28 9.58
C LYS A 188 -61.48 98.25 10.49
N ARG A 189 -60.14 98.30 10.42
CA ARG A 189 -59.25 99.06 11.34
C ARG A 189 -59.44 98.65 12.82
N GLU A 190 -59.92 97.44 13.08
CA GLU A 190 -60.02 96.89 14.43
C GLU A 190 -58.63 96.45 14.89
N GLN A 191 -58.18 96.91 16.07
CA GLN A 191 -56.92 96.46 16.65
C GLN A 191 -57.08 95.02 17.15
N ALA A 192 -56.35 94.09 16.54
CA ALA A 192 -56.18 92.76 17.09
C ALA A 192 -55.57 92.86 18.50
N LYS A 193 -56.12 92.11 19.47
CA LYS A 193 -55.44 91.95 20.76
C LYS A 193 -54.10 91.28 20.51
N ALA A 194 -53.03 91.76 21.13
CA ALA A 194 -51.67 91.25 20.94
C ALA A 194 -51.57 89.71 21.08
N ASN A 195 -52.39 89.11 21.94
CA ASN A 195 -52.46 87.67 22.15
C ASN A 195 -53.08 86.89 20.97
N GLU A 196 -54.09 87.45 20.30
CA GLU A 196 -54.74 86.82 19.14
C GLU A 196 -53.79 86.85 17.93
N ASP A 197 -53.11 87.98 17.74
CA ASP A 197 -52.11 88.20 16.69
C ASP A 197 -50.88 87.30 16.86
N ALA A 198 -50.45 87.08 18.10
CA ALA A 198 -49.36 86.15 18.43
C ALA A 198 -49.78 84.69 18.19
N ALA A 199 -51.01 84.32 18.54
CA ALA A 199 -51.54 82.97 18.34
C ALA A 199 -51.69 82.61 16.84
N GLU A 200 -52.16 83.54 16.01
CA GLU A 200 -52.25 83.33 14.56
C GLU A 200 -50.88 83.13 13.92
N ARG A 201 -49.88 83.94 14.30
CA ARG A 201 -48.51 83.79 13.81
C ARG A 201 -47.87 82.49 14.27
N ALA A 202 -48.10 82.08 15.51
CA ALA A 202 -47.62 80.79 16.03
C ALA A 202 -48.23 79.62 15.24
N LEU A 203 -49.54 79.64 15.01
CA LEU A 203 -50.24 78.59 14.27
C LEU A 203 -49.76 78.46 12.81
N VAL A 204 -49.53 79.59 12.13
CA VAL A 204 -48.95 79.60 10.78
C VAL A 204 -47.51 79.06 10.78
N ALA A 205 -46.70 79.42 11.79
CA ALA A 205 -45.33 78.93 11.93
C ALA A 205 -45.27 77.42 12.22
N ASP A 206 -46.16 76.91 13.07
CA ASP A 206 -46.26 75.48 13.39
C ASP A 206 -46.67 74.66 12.15
N ILE A 207 -47.70 75.11 11.41
CA ILE A 207 -48.13 74.44 10.17
C ILE A 207 -46.98 74.42 9.15
N LYS A 208 -46.26 75.54 9.01
CA LYS A 208 -45.11 75.62 8.11
C LYS A 208 -44.01 74.63 8.52
N THR A 209 -43.71 74.56 9.81
CA THR A 209 -42.73 73.62 10.36
C THR A 209 -43.16 72.17 10.06
N ILE A 210 -44.42 71.82 10.30
CA ILE A 210 -44.97 70.49 9.98
C ILE A 210 -44.79 70.18 8.48
N GLU A 211 -45.17 71.10 7.59
CA GLU A 211 -45.08 70.92 6.15
C GLU A 211 -43.64 70.70 5.63
N GLU A 212 -42.64 71.30 6.28
CA GLU A 212 -41.22 71.10 5.99
C GLU A 212 -40.73 69.68 6.34
N TYR A 213 -41.31 69.04 7.35
CA TYR A 213 -40.95 67.68 7.76
C TYR A 213 -41.70 66.58 6.98
N LEU A 214 -42.92 66.85 6.48
CA LEU A 214 -43.76 65.84 5.81
C LEU A 214 -43.04 65.08 4.67
N PRO A 215 -42.30 65.73 3.74
CA PRO A 215 -41.62 65.00 2.66
C PRO A 215 -40.56 64.01 3.16
N LYS A 216 -39.88 64.32 4.28
CA LYS A 216 -38.82 63.47 4.86
C LYS A 216 -39.36 62.13 5.36
N LEU A 217 -40.64 62.05 5.69
CA LEU A 217 -41.30 60.82 6.12
C LEU A 217 -41.47 59.82 4.97
N ILE A 218 -41.51 60.26 3.71
CA ILE A 218 -41.61 59.35 2.55
C ILE A 218 -40.31 58.56 2.36
N SER A 219 -39.16 59.21 2.60
CA SER A 219 -37.83 58.65 2.45
C SER A 219 -37.36 57.78 3.62
N LEU A 220 -38.07 57.79 4.75
CA LEU A 220 -37.70 57.02 5.94
C LEU A 220 -37.76 55.51 5.63
N GLU A 221 -36.63 54.84 5.43
CA GLU A 221 -36.67 53.40 5.26
C GLU A 221 -36.93 52.73 6.61
N ASP A 222 -37.81 51.73 6.64
CA ASP A 222 -38.03 50.90 7.82
C ASP A 222 -36.90 49.86 7.96
N ILE A 223 -35.65 50.30 7.81
CA ILE A 223 -34.48 49.53 8.16
C ILE A 223 -34.31 49.68 9.67
N PRO A 224 -33.95 48.61 10.42
CA PRO A 224 -33.62 48.75 11.83
C PRO A 224 -32.63 49.90 12.03
N VAL A 225 -32.91 50.71 13.04
CA VAL A 225 -32.35 52.05 13.28
C VAL A 225 -30.81 52.05 13.36
N ASN A 226 -30.18 50.89 13.58
CA ASN A 226 -28.74 50.76 13.63
C ASN A 226 -28.20 49.56 12.82
N PRO A 227 -27.67 49.77 11.60
CA PRO A 227 -27.03 48.71 10.83
C PRO A 227 -25.79 48.14 11.51
N GLU A 228 -25.12 48.92 12.37
CA GLU A 228 -23.91 48.50 13.09
C GLU A 228 -24.24 47.49 14.19
N GLU A 229 -25.32 47.71 14.95
CA GLU A 229 -25.83 46.72 15.93
C GLU A 229 -26.22 45.41 15.26
N THR A 230 -26.81 45.49 14.06
CA THR A 230 -27.19 44.29 13.29
C THR A 230 -25.96 43.52 12.81
N ASP A 231 -24.91 44.22 12.38
CA ASP A 231 -23.64 43.60 11.99
C ASP A 231 -22.83 43.09 13.21
N ILE A 232 -22.94 43.74 14.37
CA ILE A 232 -22.37 43.24 15.63
C ILE A 232 -23.03 41.91 16.01
N ILE A 233 -24.36 41.83 15.97
CA ILE A 233 -25.09 40.58 16.24
C ILE A 233 -24.69 39.49 15.24
N ARG A 234 -24.56 39.81 13.95
CA ARG A 234 -24.07 38.83 12.96
C ARG A 234 -22.68 38.32 13.28
N ARG A 235 -21.74 39.21 13.61
CA ARG A 235 -20.36 38.81 13.98
C ARG A 235 -20.33 37.93 15.22
N GLN A 236 -21.17 38.23 16.21
CA GLN A 236 -21.32 37.38 17.41
C GLN A 236 -21.82 35.98 17.05
N PHE A 237 -22.80 35.86 16.15
CA PHE A 237 -23.24 34.55 15.66
C PHE A 237 -22.13 33.84 14.88
N ASP A 238 -21.42 34.52 13.98
CA ASP A 238 -20.32 33.93 13.22
C ASP A 238 -19.19 33.42 14.14
N GLU A 239 -18.87 34.16 15.21
CA GLU A 239 -17.91 33.73 16.24
C GLU A 239 -18.40 32.49 17.01
N VAL A 240 -19.67 32.47 17.44
CA VAL A 240 -20.26 31.31 18.14
C VAL A 240 -20.25 30.07 17.23
N PHE A 241 -20.65 30.22 15.96
CA PHE A 241 -20.61 29.12 15.00
C PHE A 241 -19.18 28.65 14.71
N ALA A 242 -18.20 29.56 14.67
CA ALA A 242 -16.79 29.18 14.52
C ALA A 242 -16.29 28.39 15.73
N GLN A 243 -16.65 28.80 16.95
CA GLN A 243 -16.30 28.09 18.18
C GLN A 243 -16.96 26.71 18.27
N GLU A 244 -18.26 26.61 17.96
CA GLU A 244 -18.98 25.33 17.91
C GLU A 244 -18.38 24.40 16.87
N LYS A 245 -18.04 24.91 15.68
CA LYS A 245 -17.38 24.12 14.63
C LYS A 245 -16.04 23.58 15.11
N GLN A 246 -15.20 24.40 15.76
CA GLN A 246 -13.93 23.94 16.32
C GLN A 246 -14.15 22.87 17.41
N THR A 247 -15.12 23.08 18.30
CA THR A 247 -15.49 22.11 19.34
C THR A 247 -15.96 20.79 18.73
N TYR A 248 -16.79 20.84 17.68
CA TYR A 248 -17.26 19.66 16.97
C TYR A 248 -16.10 18.91 16.30
N LEU A 249 -15.20 19.62 15.62
CA LEU A 249 -14.01 19.03 15.00
C LEU A 249 -13.08 18.37 16.04
N ALA A 250 -12.88 19.02 17.19
CA ALA A 250 -12.09 18.44 18.28
C ALA A 250 -12.71 17.14 18.80
N ARG A 251 -14.02 17.11 19.07
CA ARG A 251 -14.74 15.89 19.47
C ARG A 251 -14.65 14.79 18.42
N LEU A 252 -14.71 15.16 17.14
CA LEU A 252 -14.63 14.21 16.04
C LEU A 252 -13.23 13.59 15.96
N GLU A 253 -12.18 14.36 16.23
CA GLU A 253 -10.81 13.85 16.32
C GLU A 253 -10.59 12.97 17.56
N GLU A 254 -11.19 13.33 18.70
CA GLU A 254 -11.21 12.46 19.89
C GLU A 254 -11.89 11.11 19.60
N GLU A 255 -13.06 11.09 18.97
CA GLU A 255 -13.75 9.84 18.61
C GLU A 255 -12.96 9.01 17.59
N LYS A 256 -12.29 9.64 16.62
CA LYS A 256 -11.35 8.91 15.73
C LYS A 256 -10.23 8.27 16.53
N SER A 257 -9.60 9.02 17.45
CA SER A 257 -8.51 8.47 18.28
C SER A 257 -8.98 7.33 19.18
N ARG A 258 -10.22 7.40 19.68
CA ARG A 258 -10.87 6.35 20.47
C ARG A 258 -11.12 5.11 19.62
N LYS A 259 -11.63 5.30 18.41
CA LYS A 259 -11.83 4.23 17.43
C LYS A 259 -10.51 3.53 17.10
N GLU A 260 -9.44 4.26 16.79
CA GLU A 260 -8.12 3.65 16.51
C GLU A 260 -7.57 2.86 17.69
N LYS A 261 -7.74 3.34 18.93
CA LYS A 261 -7.34 2.60 20.14
C LYS A 261 -8.12 1.29 20.28
N LEU A 262 -9.43 1.32 20.02
CA LEU A 262 -10.27 0.13 20.05
C LEU A 262 -9.89 -0.85 18.94
N GLU A 263 -9.62 -0.37 17.73
CA GLU A 263 -9.17 -1.21 16.61
C GLU A 263 -7.83 -1.88 16.92
N ARG A 264 -6.84 -1.13 17.43
CA ARG A 264 -5.56 -1.70 17.90
C ARG A 264 -5.76 -2.73 19.02
N GLY A 265 -6.66 -2.45 19.97
CA GLY A 265 -7.00 -3.40 21.03
C GLY A 265 -7.64 -4.69 20.51
N LEU A 266 -8.50 -4.57 19.49
CA LEU A 266 -9.14 -5.70 18.82
C LEU A 266 -8.12 -6.54 18.04
N GLU A 267 -7.17 -5.91 17.37
CA GLU A 267 -6.11 -6.57 16.61
C GLU A 267 -5.23 -7.42 17.54
N VAL A 268 -4.80 -6.85 18.68
CA VAL A 268 -4.05 -7.59 19.73
C VAL A 268 -4.87 -8.76 20.29
N TYR A 269 -6.18 -8.57 20.51
CA TYR A 269 -7.05 -9.63 21.00
C TYR A 269 -7.18 -10.77 19.99
N ILE A 270 -7.38 -10.44 18.70
CA ILE A 270 -7.45 -11.42 17.61
C ILE A 270 -6.14 -12.20 17.52
N ASP A 271 -5.00 -11.52 17.57
CA ASP A 271 -3.68 -12.16 17.54
C ASP A 271 -3.48 -13.12 18.71
N SER A 272 -3.88 -12.70 19.93
CA SER A 272 -3.83 -13.54 21.13
C SER A 272 -4.69 -14.79 20.98
N VAL A 273 -5.93 -14.66 20.51
CA VAL A 273 -6.85 -15.79 20.28
C VAL A 273 -6.31 -16.71 19.18
N CYS A 274 -5.78 -16.16 18.08
CA CYS A 274 -5.14 -16.94 17.03
C CYS A 274 -3.93 -17.72 17.57
N LEU A 275 -3.06 -17.08 18.37
CA LEU A 275 -1.94 -17.74 19.02
C LEU A 275 -2.41 -18.87 19.94
N MET A 276 -3.42 -18.63 20.78
CA MET A 276 -4.01 -19.65 21.65
C MET A 276 -4.51 -20.87 20.86
N THR A 277 -5.28 -20.67 19.78
CA THR A 277 -5.77 -21.79 18.97
C THR A 277 -4.66 -22.55 18.25
N THR A 278 -3.56 -21.89 17.89
CA THR A 278 -2.38 -22.56 17.32
C THR A 278 -1.60 -23.35 18.37
N TRP A 279 -1.49 -22.83 19.59
CA TRP A 279 -0.89 -23.52 20.74
C TRP A 279 -1.70 -24.76 21.12
N GLU A 280 -3.03 -24.66 21.19
CA GLU A 280 -3.92 -25.80 21.43
C GLU A 280 -3.77 -26.86 20.33
N ARG A 281 -3.72 -26.45 19.06
CA ARG A 281 -3.46 -27.38 17.94
C ARG A 281 -2.11 -28.09 18.09
N LYS A 282 -1.03 -27.36 18.41
CA LYS A 282 0.30 -27.95 18.63
C LYS A 282 0.30 -28.94 19.80
N MET A 283 -0.26 -28.56 20.95
CA MET A 283 -0.43 -29.44 22.11
C MET A 283 -1.18 -30.72 21.75
N LYS A 284 -2.30 -30.61 21.03
CA LYS A 284 -3.09 -31.76 20.59
C LYS A 284 -2.32 -32.67 19.62
N THR A 285 -1.46 -32.11 18.79
CA THR A 285 -0.61 -32.86 17.85
C THR A 285 0.57 -33.55 18.57
N CYS A 286 1.13 -32.92 19.61
CA CYS A 286 2.18 -33.50 20.45
C CYS A 286 1.67 -34.60 21.40
N MET A 287 0.38 -34.58 21.77
CA MET A 287 -0.24 -35.59 22.64
C MET A 287 -0.88 -36.77 21.88
N MET A 288 -0.86 -36.78 20.55
CA MET A 288 -1.28 -37.96 19.79
C MET A 288 -0.11 -38.97 19.72
N PRO A 289 -0.25 -40.19 20.26
CA PRO A 289 0.76 -41.22 20.11
C PRO A 289 0.90 -41.56 18.64
N ARG A 290 2.11 -41.42 18.11
CA ARG A 290 2.47 -41.83 16.74
C ARG A 290 2.29 -43.35 16.66
N GLN A 291 1.16 -43.83 16.17
CA GLN A 291 0.99 -45.26 15.88
C GLN A 291 2.01 -45.63 14.79
N ARG A 292 3.06 -46.36 15.21
CA ARG A 292 3.99 -47.00 14.27
C ARG A 292 3.22 -48.13 13.60
N ASN A 293 2.97 -48.00 12.31
CA ASN A 293 2.48 -49.10 11.48
C ASN A 293 3.48 -50.25 11.54
N THR A 294 3.13 -51.31 12.26
CA THR A 294 3.80 -52.61 12.22
C THR A 294 3.19 -53.42 11.07
N THR A 295 3.65 -53.16 9.84
CA THR A 295 3.32 -53.98 8.66
C THR A 295 4.60 -54.38 7.92
N SER A 296 5.57 -54.97 8.63
CA SER A 296 6.78 -55.50 7.98
C SER A 296 7.44 -56.70 8.71
N VAL A 297 6.69 -57.60 9.36
CA VAL A 297 7.28 -58.85 9.92
C VAL A 297 6.42 -60.10 9.68
N LEU A 298 5.63 -60.18 8.60
CA LEU A 298 5.00 -61.45 8.20
C LEU A 298 5.28 -61.78 6.74
N LEU A 299 6.56 -61.97 6.43
CA LEU A 299 7.00 -62.60 5.19
C LEU A 299 8.15 -63.56 5.47
N TRP A 300 7.90 -64.51 6.38
CA TRP A 300 8.73 -65.69 6.65
C TRP A 300 7.85 -66.91 6.95
N ILE A 301 6.91 -67.23 6.06
CA ILE A 301 6.35 -68.58 5.92
C ILE A 301 6.07 -68.82 4.42
N ARG A 302 6.73 -69.86 3.87
CA ARG A 302 6.63 -70.45 2.52
C ARG A 302 7.41 -69.79 1.36
N CYS A 303 8.71 -70.08 1.27
CA CYS A 303 9.29 -71.06 0.33
C CYS A 303 10.80 -71.12 0.54
#